data_AF-A0A947FHS3-F1
#
_entry.id   AF-A0A947FHS3-F1
#
_cell.length_a   1.000
_cell.length_b   1.000
_cell.length_c   1.000
_cell.angle_alpha   90.00
_cell.angle_beta   90.00
_cell.angle_gamma   90.00
#
_symmetry.space_group_name_H-M   'P 1'
#
loop_
_entity.id
_entity.type
_entity.pdbx_description
1 polymer ?
#
loop_
_entity_poly.entity_id
_entity_poly.type
_entity_poly.pdbx_seq_one_letter_code
_entity_poly.pdbx_strand_id
1 'polypeptide(L)'
;MTIPMIAASGVRQTVNANLTPAQTTWNLRSALNVAALNCQSPEHASLVDNYGAKLRIHARELSATNRALQAEFRQRYGATYRDVQDSYMTQVYNYFALPPAKKEFCDVANAVSAEVVGVAAGDLEVFAATALPRIEAVFEDFFRAYEQYRIDLNAWDSQYGPPTISTTVQGYT
;
A
#
# COMPACT_ATOMS: atom_id res chain seq x y z
N MET A 1 -9.83 9.25 9.18
CA MET A 1 -8.86 8.28 8.63
C MET A 1 -7.82 7.99 9.70
N THR A 2 -7.48 6.71 9.90
CA THR A 2 -6.41 6.30 10.82
C THR A 2 -5.07 6.39 10.09
N ILE A 3 -4.08 7.03 10.72
CA ILE A 3 -2.72 7.10 10.20
C ILE A 3 -1.90 5.98 10.85
N PRO A 4 -1.24 5.10 10.09
CA PRO A 4 -0.43 4.03 10.68
C PRO A 4 0.72 4.62 11.50
N MET A 5 0.97 4.05 12.68
CA MET A 5 2.03 4.53 13.58
C MET A 5 3.43 4.26 13.03
N ILE A 6 4.40 5.08 13.45
CA ILE A 6 5.83 4.80 13.23
C ILE A 6 6.36 4.00 14.42
N ALA A 7 6.96 2.84 14.16
CA ALA A 7 7.59 2.01 15.20
C ALA A 7 8.92 2.64 15.67
N ALA A 8 9.45 2.16 16.80
CA ALA A 8 10.76 2.60 17.31
C ALA A 8 11.91 2.37 16.32
N SER A 9 11.75 1.48 15.34
CA SER A 9 12.69 1.25 14.24
C SER A 9 12.66 2.35 13.15
N GLY A 10 11.74 3.33 13.25
CA GLY A 10 11.53 4.36 12.22
C GLY A 10 10.66 3.91 11.05
N VAL A 11 10.20 2.65 11.04
CA VAL A 11 9.34 2.11 9.97
C VAL A 11 7.87 2.36 10.31
N ARG A 12 7.14 3.01 9.39
CA ARG A 12 5.69 3.13 9.50
C ARG A 12 5.02 1.77 9.33
N GLN A 13 4.11 1.44 10.25
CA GLN A 13 3.48 0.12 10.35
C GLN A 13 2.28 -0.01 9.39
N THR A 14 2.55 0.05 8.09
CA THR A 14 1.54 -0.23 7.05
C THR A 14 1.44 -1.73 6.77
N VAL A 15 0.53 -2.14 5.88
CA VAL A 15 0.45 -3.52 5.40
C VAL A 15 1.71 -3.96 4.64
N ASN A 16 2.57 -3.01 4.25
CA ASN A 16 3.84 -3.25 3.57
C ASN A 16 5.07 -3.15 4.50
N ALA A 17 4.88 -3.13 5.82
CA ALA A 17 5.98 -3.15 6.77
C ALA A 17 6.54 -4.55 6.97
N ASN A 18 7.88 -4.68 7.01
CA ASN A 18 8.60 -5.91 7.36
C ASN A 18 8.20 -7.15 6.52
N LEU A 19 8.03 -6.96 5.21
CA LEU A 19 7.59 -8.01 4.30
C LEU A 19 8.67 -9.07 4.06
N THR A 20 8.24 -10.30 3.87
CA THR A 20 9.07 -11.34 3.24
C THR A 20 9.30 -11.04 1.75
N PRO A 21 10.26 -11.69 1.08
CA PRO A 21 10.41 -11.55 -0.38
C PRO A 21 9.16 -11.98 -1.15
N ALA A 22 8.47 -13.03 -0.68
CA ALA A 22 7.22 -13.49 -1.28
C ALA A 22 6.11 -12.44 -1.14
N GLN A 23 5.94 -11.86 0.06
CA GLN A 23 4.98 -10.79 0.30
C GLN A 23 5.33 -9.53 -0.50
N THR A 24 6.61 -9.16 -0.59
CA THR A 24 7.08 -7.99 -1.37
C THR A 24 6.70 -8.13 -2.85
N THR A 25 6.99 -9.28 -3.44
CA THR A 25 6.66 -9.58 -4.84
C THR A 25 5.15 -9.61 -5.07
N TRP A 26 4.40 -10.21 -4.14
CA TRP A 26 2.95 -10.31 -4.23
C TRP A 26 2.22 -8.97 -4.04
N ASN A 27 2.75 -8.12 -3.16
CA ASN A 27 2.21 -6.79 -2.92
C ASN A 27 2.51 -5.84 -4.08
N LEU A 28 3.70 -5.91 -4.71
CA LEU A 28 3.94 -5.21 -5.97
C LEU A 28 2.96 -5.65 -7.07
N ARG A 29 2.74 -6.97 -7.20
CA ARG A 29 1.75 -7.50 -8.16
C ARG A 29 0.35 -6.93 -7.88
N SER A 30 0.00 -6.75 -6.61
CA SER A 30 -1.30 -6.20 -6.20
C SER A 30 -1.39 -4.69 -6.45
N ALA A 31 -0.34 -3.93 -6.16
CA ALA A 31 -0.24 -2.50 -6.49
C ALA A 31 -0.46 -2.25 -7.99
N LEU A 32 0.27 -2.97 -8.85
CA LEU A 32 0.13 -2.83 -10.30
C LEU A 32 -1.25 -3.30 -10.80
N ASN A 33 -1.89 -4.24 -10.12
CA ASN A 33 -3.27 -4.61 -10.43
C ASN A 33 -4.26 -3.49 -10.09
N VAL A 34 -4.14 -2.89 -8.90
CA VAL A 34 -4.95 -1.74 -8.51
C VAL A 34 -4.75 -0.58 -9.48
N ALA A 35 -3.52 -0.30 -9.87
CA ALA A 35 -3.20 0.74 -10.84
C ALA A 35 -3.87 0.47 -12.20
N ALA A 36 -3.73 -0.74 -12.74
CA ALA A 36 -4.36 -1.13 -14.00
C ALA A 36 -5.90 -1.00 -14.00
N LEU A 37 -6.55 -1.11 -12.84
CA LEU A 37 -8.00 -0.96 -12.71
C LEU A 37 -8.44 0.51 -12.52
N ASN A 38 -7.64 1.31 -11.81
CA ASN A 38 -8.09 2.60 -11.27
C ASN A 38 -7.47 3.82 -11.97
N CYS A 39 -6.35 3.65 -12.67
CA CYS A 39 -5.62 4.73 -13.34
C CYS A 39 -6.01 4.79 -14.81
N GLN A 40 -7.12 5.47 -15.09
CA GLN A 40 -7.79 5.45 -16.39
C GLN A 40 -7.49 6.69 -17.25
N SER A 41 -6.66 7.62 -16.75
CA SER A 41 -6.30 8.82 -17.50
C SER A 41 -5.46 8.45 -18.73
N PRO A 42 -5.51 9.24 -19.83
CA PRO A 42 -4.76 8.96 -21.06
C PRO A 42 -3.25 8.81 -20.84
N GLU A 43 -2.65 9.55 -19.91
CA GLU A 43 -1.22 9.46 -19.56
C GLU A 43 -0.82 8.09 -18.97
N HIS A 44 -1.79 7.30 -18.49
CA HIS A 44 -1.58 5.98 -17.90
C HIS A 44 -2.09 4.83 -18.79
N ALA A 45 -2.40 5.11 -20.07
CA ALA A 45 -3.04 4.15 -20.97
C ALA A 45 -2.28 2.82 -21.13
N SER A 46 -0.95 2.82 -20.96
CA SER A 46 -0.13 1.60 -21.06
C SER A 46 -0.23 0.66 -19.86
N LEU A 47 -0.83 1.07 -18.73
CA LEU A 47 -0.84 0.28 -17.49
C LEU A 47 -1.49 -1.10 -17.67
N VAL A 48 -2.63 -1.17 -18.35
CA VAL A 48 -3.36 -2.44 -18.56
C VAL A 48 -2.53 -3.41 -19.38
N ASP A 49 -1.94 -2.93 -20.48
CA ASP A 49 -1.11 -3.74 -21.37
C ASP A 49 0.18 -4.19 -20.68
N ASN A 50 0.85 -3.28 -19.96
CA ASN A 50 2.07 -3.57 -19.21
C ASN A 50 1.80 -4.59 -18.08
N TYR A 51 0.69 -4.45 -17.35
CA TYR A 51 0.30 -5.41 -16.33
C TYR A 51 0.03 -6.79 -16.94
N GLY A 52 -0.71 -6.85 -18.06
CA GLY A 52 -0.94 -8.11 -18.79
C GLY A 52 0.35 -8.75 -19.30
N ALA A 53 1.30 -7.96 -19.80
CA ALA A 53 2.61 -8.42 -20.22
C ALA A 53 3.43 -8.97 -19.05
N LYS A 54 3.50 -8.25 -17.92
CA LYS A 54 4.15 -8.72 -16.69
C LYS A 54 3.62 -10.09 -16.26
N LEU A 55 2.30 -10.27 -16.26
CA LEU A 55 1.68 -11.55 -15.86
C LEU A 55 2.13 -12.70 -16.76
N ARG A 56 2.32 -12.46 -18.06
CA ARG A 56 2.79 -13.46 -19.03
C ARG A 56 4.27 -13.75 -18.88
N ILE A 57 5.11 -12.71 -18.82
CA ILE A 57 6.58 -12.81 -18.73
C ILE A 57 6.98 -13.56 -17.45
N HIS A 58 6.37 -13.21 -16.32
CA HIS A 58 6.76 -13.71 -15.00
C HIS A 58 5.77 -14.75 -14.43
N ALA A 59 5.00 -15.44 -15.27
CA ALA A 59 3.96 -16.37 -14.81
C ALA A 59 4.50 -17.46 -13.85
N ARG A 60 5.70 -17.99 -14.14
CA ARG A 60 6.35 -19.02 -13.32
C ARG A 60 6.77 -18.49 -11.95
N GLU A 61 7.39 -17.31 -11.91
CA GLU A 61 7.80 -16.64 -10.67
C GLU A 61 6.57 -16.32 -9.81
N LEU A 62 5.54 -15.70 -10.40
CA LEU A 62 4.30 -15.38 -9.69
C LEU A 62 3.61 -16.63 -9.13
N SER A 63 3.62 -17.74 -9.87
CA SER A 63 3.11 -19.02 -9.38
C SER A 63 3.91 -19.54 -8.18
N ALA A 64 5.24 -19.42 -8.21
CA ALA A 64 6.12 -19.79 -7.11
C ALA A 64 5.92 -18.87 -5.89
N THR A 65 5.87 -17.56 -6.10
CA THR A 65 5.59 -16.55 -5.06
C THR A 65 4.26 -16.84 -4.36
N ASN A 66 3.19 -17.16 -5.10
CA ASN A 66 1.90 -17.48 -4.48
C ASN A 66 1.96 -18.74 -3.60
N ARG A 67 2.73 -19.76 -4.02
CA ARG A 67 2.93 -20.97 -3.21
C ARG A 67 3.73 -20.67 -1.95
N ALA A 68 4.79 -19.86 -2.07
CA ALA A 68 5.60 -19.43 -0.93
C ALA A 68 4.76 -18.63 0.08
N LEU A 69 3.98 -17.66 -0.39
CA LEU A 69 3.07 -16.88 0.45
C LEU A 69 2.07 -17.77 1.19
N GLN A 70 1.39 -18.69 0.49
CA GLN A 70 0.47 -19.63 1.15
C GLN A 70 1.18 -20.52 2.17
N ALA A 71 2.40 -20.97 1.90
CA ALA A 71 3.19 -21.75 2.82
C ALA A 71 3.56 -20.95 4.09
N GLU A 72 3.98 -19.69 3.94
CA GLU A 72 4.27 -18.78 5.06
C GLU A 72 3.05 -18.59 5.96
N PHE A 73 1.90 -18.28 5.36
CA PHE A 73 0.65 -18.10 6.12
C PHE A 73 0.22 -19.41 6.80
N ARG A 74 0.31 -20.55 6.10
CA ARG A 74 -0.02 -21.86 6.66
C ARG A 74 0.90 -22.23 7.83
N GLN A 75 2.19 -21.95 7.72
CA GLN A 75 3.16 -22.19 8.79
C GLN A 75 2.86 -21.34 10.02
N ARG A 76 2.47 -20.08 9.83
CA ARG A 76 2.23 -19.13 10.93
C ARG A 76 0.87 -19.27 11.59
N TYR A 77 -0.18 -19.59 10.82
CA TYR A 77 -1.58 -19.54 11.28
C TYR A 77 -2.28 -20.90 11.26
N GLY A 78 -1.61 -21.97 10.82
CA GLY A 78 -2.16 -23.32 10.85
C GLY A 78 -3.41 -23.47 9.98
N ALA A 79 -4.48 -24.07 10.51
CA ALA A 79 -5.68 -24.40 9.74
C ALA A 79 -6.49 -23.18 9.27
N THR A 80 -6.40 -22.04 9.97
CA THR A 80 -7.15 -20.80 9.67
C THR A 80 -6.39 -19.87 8.72
N TYR A 81 -5.27 -20.30 8.14
CA TYR A 81 -4.40 -19.44 7.36
C TYR A 81 -5.09 -18.74 6.18
N ARG A 82 -6.11 -19.38 5.59
CA ARG A 82 -6.84 -18.83 4.45
C ARG A 82 -7.58 -17.55 4.81
N ASP A 83 -8.32 -17.54 5.91
CA ASP A 83 -9.07 -16.36 6.38
C ASP A 83 -8.10 -15.20 6.69
N VAL A 84 -6.96 -15.52 7.29
CA VAL A 84 -5.92 -14.53 7.60
C VAL A 84 -5.26 -14.01 6.32
N GLN A 85 -4.99 -14.88 5.34
CA GLN A 85 -4.43 -14.49 4.05
C GLN A 85 -5.42 -13.64 3.25
N ASP A 86 -6.70 -13.98 3.23
CA ASP A 86 -7.74 -13.21 2.54
C ASP A 86 -7.93 -11.83 3.18
N SER A 87 -7.90 -11.75 4.51
CA SER A 87 -7.90 -10.49 5.24
C SER A 87 -6.66 -9.65 4.92
N TYR A 88 -5.48 -10.28 4.88
CA TYR A 88 -4.23 -9.63 4.48
C TYR A 88 -4.32 -9.08 3.05
N MET A 89 -4.77 -9.87 2.09
CA MET A 89 -4.93 -9.41 0.71
C MET A 89 -5.91 -8.25 0.62
N THR A 90 -7.03 -8.31 1.33
CA THR A 90 -8.01 -7.21 1.39
C THR A 90 -7.36 -5.92 1.90
N GLN A 91 -6.52 -5.99 2.94
CA GLN A 91 -5.77 -4.84 3.44
C GLN A 91 -4.79 -4.29 2.40
N VAL A 92 -4.08 -5.15 1.66
CA VAL A 92 -3.18 -4.75 0.57
C VAL A 92 -3.93 -4.00 -0.55
N TYR A 93 -5.06 -4.52 -1.01
CA TYR A 93 -5.86 -3.85 -2.04
C TYR A 93 -6.42 -2.51 -1.56
N ASN A 94 -6.96 -2.47 -0.33
CA ASN A 94 -7.50 -1.24 0.25
C ASN A 94 -6.42 -0.18 0.44
N TYR A 95 -5.21 -0.60 0.82
CA TYR A 95 -4.07 0.30 0.97
C TYR A 95 -3.73 1.00 -0.36
N PHE A 96 -3.54 0.25 -1.44
CA PHE A 96 -3.24 0.83 -2.75
C PHE A 96 -4.41 1.59 -3.39
N ALA A 97 -5.62 1.38 -2.89
CA ALA A 97 -6.83 2.08 -3.36
C ALA A 97 -7.12 3.38 -2.58
N LEU A 98 -6.20 3.87 -1.74
CA LEU A 98 -6.38 5.07 -0.92
C LEU A 98 -6.60 6.33 -1.81
N PRO A 99 -7.81 6.93 -1.84
CA PRO A 99 -8.14 7.96 -2.81
C PRO A 99 -7.24 9.21 -2.76
N PRO A 100 -6.84 9.74 -1.59
CA PRO A 100 -5.94 10.90 -1.51
C PRO A 100 -4.57 10.69 -2.16
N ALA A 101 -4.06 9.46 -2.18
CA ALA A 101 -2.77 9.12 -2.78
C ALA A 101 -2.88 8.76 -4.27
N LYS A 102 -4.10 8.60 -4.80
CA LYS A 102 -4.37 7.98 -6.10
C LYS A 102 -3.61 8.62 -7.26
N LYS A 103 -3.55 9.96 -7.32
CA LYS A 103 -2.92 10.65 -8.45
C LYS A 103 -1.43 10.27 -8.56
N GLU A 104 -0.67 10.54 -7.50
CA GLU A 104 0.77 10.26 -7.47
C GLU A 104 1.04 8.76 -7.54
N PHE A 105 0.16 7.94 -6.98
CA PHE A 105 0.23 6.48 -7.10
C PHE A 105 0.13 6.04 -8.56
N CYS A 106 -0.81 6.59 -9.34
CA CYS A 106 -0.95 6.27 -10.75
C CYS A 106 0.28 6.69 -11.56
N ASP A 107 0.85 7.87 -11.27
CA ASP A 107 2.04 8.38 -11.95
C ASP A 107 3.25 7.45 -11.71
N VAL A 108 3.51 7.06 -10.45
CA VAL A 108 4.60 6.14 -10.10
C VAL A 108 4.34 4.71 -10.60
N ALA A 109 3.12 4.20 -10.45
CA ALA A 109 2.78 2.85 -10.90
C ALA A 109 2.89 2.71 -12.42
N ASN A 110 2.55 3.74 -13.19
CA ASN A 110 2.75 3.74 -14.64
C ASN A 110 4.23 3.58 -15.01
N ALA A 111 5.12 4.34 -14.37
CA ALA A 111 6.57 4.21 -14.57
C ALA A 111 7.07 2.80 -14.20
N VAL A 112 6.70 2.30 -13.01
CA VAL A 112 7.06 0.94 -12.56
C VAL A 112 6.53 -0.14 -13.50
N SER A 113 5.33 0.04 -14.06
CA SER A 113 4.75 -0.90 -15.04
C SER A 113 5.52 -0.94 -16.36
N ALA A 114 6.08 0.18 -16.80
CA ALA A 114 6.90 0.24 -18.01
C ALA A 114 8.29 -0.40 -17.78
N GLU A 115 8.83 -0.31 -16.56
CA GLU A 115 10.10 -0.94 -16.20
C GLU A 115 9.96 -2.47 -16.09
N VAL A 116 8.90 -2.97 -15.45
CA VAL A 116 8.76 -4.41 -15.16
C VAL A 116 8.64 -5.27 -16.42
N VAL A 117 8.15 -4.72 -17.54
CA VAL A 117 8.09 -5.44 -18.82
C VAL A 117 9.48 -5.67 -19.45
N GLY A 118 10.50 -4.91 -19.03
CA GLY A 118 11.90 -5.12 -19.43
C GLY A 118 12.70 -6.02 -18.48
N VAL A 119 12.12 -6.45 -17.36
CA VAL A 119 12.79 -7.29 -16.37
C VAL A 119 12.92 -8.72 -16.90
N ALA A 120 14.12 -9.30 -16.80
CA ALA A 120 14.34 -10.67 -17.23
C ALA A 120 13.54 -11.66 -16.37
N ALA A 121 13.06 -12.74 -16.98
CA ALA A 121 12.41 -13.81 -16.23
C ALA A 121 13.41 -14.43 -15.24
N GLY A 122 13.04 -14.47 -13.97
CA GLY A 122 13.90 -14.87 -12.84
C GLY A 122 14.29 -13.70 -11.92
N ASP A 123 14.16 -12.46 -12.38
CA ASP A 123 14.57 -11.26 -11.64
C ASP A 123 13.39 -10.48 -11.04
N LEU A 124 12.15 -11.01 -11.07
CA LEU A 124 10.98 -10.28 -10.58
C LEU A 124 11.07 -9.97 -9.09
N GLU A 125 11.61 -10.88 -8.27
CA GLU A 125 11.76 -10.67 -6.84
C GLU A 125 12.75 -9.53 -6.53
N VAL A 126 13.88 -9.51 -7.25
CA VAL A 126 14.90 -8.46 -7.14
C VAL A 126 14.32 -7.11 -7.57
N PHE A 127 13.57 -7.10 -8.68
CA PHE A 127 12.85 -5.91 -9.11
C PHE A 127 11.84 -5.46 -8.06
N ALA A 128 11.06 -6.37 -7.48
CA ALA A 128 10.05 -6.05 -6.49
C ALA A 128 10.63 -5.40 -5.23
N ALA A 129 11.80 -5.87 -4.79
CA ALA A 129 12.52 -5.30 -3.64
C ALA A 129 12.90 -3.83 -3.81
N THR A 130 13.00 -3.33 -5.05
CA THR A 130 13.33 -1.93 -5.36
C THR A 130 12.12 -1.12 -5.82
N ALA A 131 11.18 -1.74 -6.53
CA ALA A 131 10.01 -1.08 -7.09
C ALA A 131 8.91 -0.85 -6.06
N LEU A 132 8.64 -1.80 -5.15
CA LEU A 132 7.61 -1.62 -4.13
C LEU A 132 7.89 -0.41 -3.22
N PRO A 133 9.10 -0.20 -2.68
CA PRO A 133 9.41 0.98 -1.88
C PRO A 133 9.16 2.33 -2.59
N ARG A 134 9.33 2.40 -3.92
CA ARG A 134 9.02 3.60 -4.71
C ARG A 134 7.52 3.91 -4.71
N ILE A 135 6.69 2.86 -4.82
CA ILE A 135 5.23 2.99 -4.70
C ILE A 135 4.85 3.37 -3.26
N GLU A 136 5.45 2.71 -2.26
CA GLU A 136 5.19 3.01 -0.84
C GLU A 136 5.51 4.45 -0.46
N ALA A 137 6.57 5.03 -1.04
CA ALA A 137 6.96 6.41 -0.78
C ALA A 137 5.80 7.41 -0.99
N VAL A 138 4.94 7.16 -1.99
CA VAL A 138 3.76 8.00 -2.26
C VAL A 138 2.79 8.00 -1.07
N PHE A 139 2.51 6.83 -0.50
CA PHE A 139 1.61 6.69 0.63
C PHE A 139 2.24 7.27 1.89
N GLU A 140 3.54 7.03 2.09
CA GLU A 140 4.33 7.63 3.18
C GLU A 140 4.33 9.16 3.15
N ASP A 141 4.48 9.76 1.96
CA ASP A 141 4.40 11.21 1.77
C ASP A 141 3.02 11.74 2.11
N PHE A 142 1.96 11.05 1.66
CA PHE A 142 0.60 11.39 2.04
C PHE A 142 0.38 11.32 3.56
N PHE A 143 0.82 10.24 4.22
CA PHE A 143 0.68 10.12 5.67
C PHE A 143 1.42 11.23 6.41
N ARG A 144 2.66 11.57 6.00
CA ARG A 144 3.44 12.69 6.56
C ARG A 144 2.72 14.02 6.39
N ALA A 145 2.25 14.32 5.19
CA ALA A 145 1.54 15.57 4.90
C ALA A 145 0.24 15.68 5.72
N TYR A 146 -0.49 14.57 5.87
CA TYR A 146 -1.72 14.56 6.65
C TYR A 146 -1.47 14.65 8.17
N GLU A 147 -0.38 14.08 8.69
CA GLU A 147 0.07 14.30 10.07
C GLU A 147 0.37 15.78 10.33
N GLN A 148 1.13 16.41 9.44
CA GLN A 148 1.46 17.84 9.54
C GLN A 148 0.20 18.70 9.50
N TYR A 149 -0.71 18.42 8.57
CA TYR A 149 -2.00 19.11 8.49
C TYR A 149 -2.78 19.05 9.81
N ARG A 150 -2.79 17.90 10.51
CA ARG A 150 -3.49 17.78 11.80
C ARG A 150 -2.83 18.60 12.91
N ILE A 151 -1.51 18.73 12.88
CA ILE A 151 -0.75 19.57 13.81
C ILE A 151 -1.10 21.04 13.55
N ASP A 152 -1.03 21.47 12.29
CA ASP A 152 -1.27 22.86 11.90
C ASP A 152 -2.72 23.27 12.18
N LEU A 153 -3.68 22.38 11.91
CA LEU A 153 -5.09 22.60 12.21
C LEU A 153 -5.32 22.78 13.72
N ASN A 154 -4.73 21.92 14.55
CA ASN A 154 -4.87 22.04 16.01
C ASN A 154 -4.23 23.33 16.55
N ALA A 155 -3.08 23.74 16.00
CA ALA A 155 -2.45 25.01 16.35
C ALA A 155 -3.34 26.21 15.97
N TRP A 156 -3.94 26.16 14.78
CA TRP A 156 -4.89 27.17 14.33
C TRP A 156 -6.15 27.21 15.20
N ASP A 157 -6.76 26.06 15.51
CA ASP A 157 -7.94 25.95 16.37
C ASP A 157 -7.67 26.48 17.79
N SER A 158 -6.46 26.24 18.32
CA SER A 158 -6.06 26.76 19.64
C SER A 158 -5.94 28.29 19.66
N GLN A 159 -5.66 28.91 18.51
CA GLN A 159 -5.45 30.35 18.40
C GLN A 159 -6.71 31.11 17.96
N TYR A 160 -7.52 30.51 17.07
CA TYR A 160 -8.63 31.18 16.38
C TYR A 160 -9.94 30.41 16.46
N GLY A 161 -9.93 29.20 17.02
CA GLY A 161 -11.13 28.37 17.14
C GLY A 161 -12.18 29.00 18.06
N PRO A 162 -13.48 28.69 17.85
CA PRO A 162 -14.51 29.10 18.77
C PRO A 162 -14.21 28.55 20.19
N PRO A 163 -14.53 29.30 21.26
CA PRO A 163 -14.24 28.85 22.61
C PRO A 163 -14.91 27.49 22.87
N THR A 164 -14.12 26.51 23.31
CA THR A 164 -14.63 25.21 23.74
C THR A 164 -15.48 25.40 24.99
N ILE A 165 -16.80 25.41 24.83
CA ILE A 165 -17.74 25.39 25.95
C ILE A 165 -17.80 23.95 26.47
N SER A 166 -17.05 23.65 27.52
CA SER A 166 -17.23 22.41 28.28
C SER A 166 -18.38 22.60 29.26
N THR A 167 -19.59 22.16 28.90
CA THR A 167 -20.72 22.07 29.82
C THR A 167 -20.53 20.86 30.73
N THR A 168 -19.98 21.08 31.93
CA THR A 168 -20.05 20.08 33.00
C THR A 168 -21.50 20.05 33.48
N VAL A 169 -22.25 19.02 33.09
CA VAL A 169 -23.58 18.77 33.65
C VAL A 169 -23.38 18.26 35.08
N GLN A 170 -23.50 19.18 36.05
CA GLN A 170 -23.53 18.82 37.46
C GLN A 170 -24.92 18.24 37.74
N GLY A 171 -25.02 16.90 37.74
CA GLY A 171 -26.25 16.20 38.12
C GLY A 171 -26.65 16.56 39.55
N TYR A 172 -27.91 16.93 39.75
CA TYR A 172 -28.49 17.12 41.08
C TYR A 172 -28.86 15.76 41.66
N THR A 173 -28.33 15.46 42.86
CA THR A 173 -28.73 14.34 43.72
C THR A 173 -30.06 14.58 44.40
#